data_AF-A0A1S3L518-F1
#
_entry.id   AF-A0A1S3L518-F1
#
_cell.length_a   1.000
_cell.length_b   1.000
_cell.length_c   1.000
_cell.angle_alpha   90.00
_cell.angle_beta   90.00
_cell.angle_gamma   90.00
#
_symmetry.space_group_name_H-M   'P 1'
#
loop_
_entity.id
_entity.type
_entity.pdbx_description
1 polymer ?
#
loop_
_entity_poly.entity_id
_entity_poly.type
_entity_poly.pdbx_seq_one_letter_code
_entity_poly.pdbx_strand_id
1 'polypeptide(L)'
;MHYDTDVGENFSIVGLRFYCSVERGTFPQYRWFLNGTVLEGRGDFYWVENQPEQSILLLSVGRSSAGTYHCDVSNSFDGTTVISSEERYIDKEVLNHLPTMVVAVVFGCFLFLVTLVTTCCFIGLLYRKRQCLVEKSTLDLKLGLEMHNIMDEEEYMEDEGVVRAARIIDSDQEEVESTDEWLQLQQELKKTLEDEIPEKSF
;
A
#
# COMPACT_ATOMS: atom_id res chain seq x y z
N MET A 1 30.72 -14.80 22.00
CA MET A 1 29.41 -14.29 22.44
C MET A 1 28.42 -14.50 21.31
N HIS A 2 27.24 -15.04 21.61
CA HIS A 2 26.11 -15.16 20.68
C HIS A 2 24.83 -14.81 21.43
N TYR A 3 23.70 -14.66 20.72
CA TYR A 3 22.42 -14.37 21.33
C TYR A 3 21.26 -15.05 20.62
N ASP A 4 20.22 -15.35 21.39
CA ASP A 4 18.92 -15.77 20.90
C ASP A 4 17.92 -14.62 21.01
N THR A 5 16.87 -14.66 20.19
CA THR A 5 15.81 -13.64 20.15
C THR A 5 14.48 -14.21 20.63
N ASP A 6 13.79 -13.48 21.49
CA ASP A 6 12.43 -13.78 21.91
C ASP A 6 11.44 -12.91 21.15
N VAL A 7 10.51 -13.55 20.45
CA VAL A 7 9.52 -12.90 19.58
C VAL A 7 8.17 -12.82 20.30
N GLY A 8 7.62 -11.63 20.38
CA GLY A 8 6.29 -11.37 20.94
C GLY A 8 5.15 -11.67 19.95
N GLU A 9 3.92 -11.49 20.40
CA GLU A 9 2.70 -11.80 19.62
C GLU A 9 2.62 -11.06 18.27
N ASN A 10 3.17 -9.84 18.20
CA ASN A 10 3.17 -9.01 17.00
C ASN A 10 4.38 -9.24 16.08
N PHE A 11 5.05 -10.38 16.20
CA PHE A 11 6.30 -10.70 15.50
C PHE A 11 7.45 -9.74 15.80
N SER A 12 7.31 -8.89 16.81
CA SER A 12 8.36 -8.00 17.27
C SER A 12 9.30 -8.75 18.21
N ILE A 13 10.60 -8.55 18.05
CA ILE A 13 11.62 -8.96 19.01
C ILE A 13 11.41 -8.13 20.28
N VAL A 14 11.00 -8.81 21.36
CA VAL A 14 10.70 -8.22 22.68
C VAL A 14 11.76 -8.55 23.72
N GLY A 15 12.58 -9.57 23.47
CA GLY A 15 13.65 -9.98 24.37
C GLY A 15 14.86 -10.51 23.60
N LEU A 16 16.02 -10.42 24.24
CA LEU A 16 17.25 -11.07 23.80
C LEU A 16 17.85 -11.87 24.96
N ARG A 17 18.49 -12.97 24.62
CA ARG A 17 19.27 -13.77 25.56
C ARG A 17 20.69 -13.90 25.05
N PHE A 18 21.60 -13.16 25.65
CA PHE A 18 23.03 -13.22 25.32
C PHE A 18 23.71 -14.32 26.11
N TYR A 19 24.67 -14.99 25.47
CA TYR A 19 25.50 -16.02 26.07
C TYR A 19 26.98 -15.67 25.91
N CYS A 20 27.70 -15.76 27.01
CA CYS A 20 29.14 -15.57 27.09
C CYS A 20 29.79 -16.77 27.76
N SER A 21 30.70 -17.42 27.06
CA SER A 21 31.46 -18.57 27.54
C SER A 21 32.89 -18.52 26.99
N VAL A 22 33.78 -19.28 27.59
CA VAL A 22 35.19 -19.41 27.16
C VAL A 22 35.49 -20.88 26.89
N GLU A 23 36.27 -21.15 25.84
CA GLU A 23 36.64 -22.52 25.47
C GLU A 23 37.63 -23.15 26.45
N ARG A 24 38.52 -22.34 27.03
CA ARG A 24 39.59 -22.77 27.93
C ARG A 24 39.84 -21.72 29.01
N GLY A 25 40.14 -22.20 30.21
CA GLY A 25 40.46 -21.38 31.37
C GLY A 25 40.03 -22.07 32.66
N THR A 26 40.54 -21.59 33.79
CA THR A 26 40.13 -22.02 35.12
C THR A 26 39.51 -20.84 35.83
N PHE A 27 38.40 -21.08 36.53
CA PHE A 27 37.69 -20.07 37.33
C PHE A 27 37.33 -18.78 36.55
N PRO A 28 36.58 -18.88 35.44
CA PRO A 28 36.16 -17.70 34.68
C PRO A 28 35.21 -16.82 35.52
N GLN A 29 35.43 -15.52 35.45
CA GLN A 29 34.53 -14.49 35.95
C GLN A 29 34.04 -13.64 34.78
N TYR A 30 32.74 -13.58 34.62
CA TYR A 30 32.09 -12.88 33.52
C TYR A 30 31.55 -11.53 34.00
N ARG A 31 31.71 -10.51 33.17
CA ARG A 31 31.08 -9.18 33.37
C ARG A 31 30.46 -8.73 32.06
N TRP A 32 29.23 -8.26 32.14
CA TRP A 32 28.53 -7.68 31.01
C TRP A 32 28.68 -6.17 31.03
N PHE A 33 28.74 -5.57 29.86
CA PHE A 33 28.84 -4.13 29.68
C PHE A 33 27.82 -3.65 28.67
N LEU A 34 27.27 -2.46 28.93
CA LEU A 34 26.44 -1.67 28.02
C LEU A 34 27.05 -0.28 27.90
N ASN A 35 27.51 0.10 26.70
CA ASN A 35 28.18 1.38 26.45
C ASN A 35 29.33 1.65 27.44
N GLY A 36 30.08 0.61 27.80
CA GLY A 36 31.17 0.68 28.79
C GLY A 36 30.73 0.71 30.26
N THR A 37 29.42 0.68 30.55
CA THR A 37 28.90 0.59 31.92
C THR A 37 28.66 -0.86 32.30
N VAL A 38 29.16 -1.28 33.46
CA VAL A 38 28.99 -2.65 33.96
C VAL A 38 27.52 -2.93 34.28
N LEU A 39 27.02 -4.07 33.81
CA LEU A 39 25.71 -4.62 34.14
C LEU A 39 25.86 -5.71 35.21
N GLU A 40 25.28 -5.47 36.38
CA GLU A 40 25.28 -6.42 37.50
C GLU A 40 23.85 -6.68 37.99
N GLY A 41 23.59 -7.94 38.37
CA GLY A 41 22.33 -8.36 38.98
C GLY A 41 21.10 -8.10 38.10
N ARG A 42 20.10 -7.41 38.67
CA ARG A 42 18.87 -6.99 37.98
C ARG A 42 18.88 -5.49 37.74
N GLY A 43 18.64 -5.09 36.50
CA GLY A 43 18.22 -3.73 36.17
C GLY A 43 16.77 -3.68 35.74
N ASP A 44 16.35 -2.51 35.28
CA ASP A 44 14.96 -2.26 34.85
C ASP A 44 14.56 -3.07 33.62
N PHE A 45 15.51 -3.32 32.72
CA PHE A 45 15.30 -4.00 31.45
C PHE A 45 16.23 -5.21 31.27
N TYR A 46 17.01 -5.58 32.28
CA TYR A 46 17.98 -6.67 32.14
C TYR A 46 18.14 -7.51 33.42
N TRP A 47 18.60 -8.73 33.25
CA TRP A 47 18.99 -9.63 34.34
C TRP A 47 20.23 -10.43 33.93
N VAL A 48 21.26 -10.40 34.78
CA VAL A 48 22.49 -11.15 34.60
C VAL A 48 22.47 -12.41 35.45
N GLU A 49 22.67 -13.55 34.81
CA GLU A 49 22.81 -14.85 35.45
C GLU A 49 24.21 -15.41 35.18
N ASN A 50 25.07 -15.37 36.19
CA ASN A 50 26.42 -15.94 36.11
C ASN A 50 26.39 -17.41 36.56
N GLN A 51 26.79 -18.31 35.67
CA GLN A 51 27.00 -19.74 35.96
C GLN A 51 28.50 -20.06 35.88
N PRO A 52 28.96 -21.20 36.43
CA PRO A 52 30.38 -21.56 36.43
C PRO A 52 31.03 -21.68 35.04
N GLU A 53 30.26 -22.12 34.04
CA GLU A 53 30.77 -22.38 32.68
C GLU A 53 30.41 -21.28 31.66
N GLN A 54 29.42 -20.45 31.99
CA GLN A 54 28.90 -19.40 31.11
C GLN A 54 28.17 -18.33 31.90
N SER A 55 28.01 -17.16 31.31
CA SER A 55 27.12 -16.11 31.78
C SER A 55 26.04 -15.81 30.76
N ILE A 56 24.84 -15.54 31.26
CA ILE A 56 23.65 -15.26 30.48
C ILE A 56 23.14 -13.87 30.84
N LEU A 57 22.97 -13.02 29.84
CA LEU A 57 22.31 -11.72 29.99
C LEU A 57 20.94 -11.78 29.31
N LEU A 58 19.89 -11.72 30.11
CA LEU A 58 18.51 -11.61 29.66
C LEU A 58 18.17 -10.13 29.53
N LEU A 59 17.68 -9.72 28.37
CA LEU A 59 17.39 -8.34 28.02
C LEU A 59 15.93 -8.21 27.55
N SER A 60 15.20 -7.24 28.08
CA SER A 60 13.93 -6.79 27.52
C SER A 60 14.20 -5.65 26.54
N VAL A 61 13.79 -5.84 25.28
CA VAL A 61 14.07 -4.89 24.20
C VAL A 61 13.14 -3.68 24.30
N GLY A 62 13.74 -2.52 24.51
CA GLY A 62 13.06 -1.24 24.62
C GLY A 62 13.97 -0.08 24.23
N ARG A 63 13.48 1.15 24.44
CA ARG A 63 14.28 2.36 24.15
C ARG A 63 15.50 2.49 25.05
N SER A 64 15.36 2.10 26.32
CA SER A 64 16.44 2.18 27.31
C SER A 64 17.48 1.08 27.16
N SER A 65 17.17 0.00 26.44
CA SER A 65 18.10 -1.10 26.20
C SER A 65 18.99 -0.89 24.97
N ALA A 66 18.84 0.23 24.26
CA ALA A 66 19.63 0.50 23.07
C ALA A 66 21.09 0.83 23.41
N GLY A 67 22.03 0.23 22.68
CA GLY A 67 23.46 0.45 22.88
C GLY A 67 24.33 -0.72 22.50
N THR A 68 25.62 -0.59 22.79
CA THR A 68 26.64 -1.58 22.45
C THR A 68 26.93 -2.48 23.64
N TYR A 69 26.73 -3.78 23.46
CA TYR A 69 26.95 -4.81 24.46
C TYR A 69 28.23 -5.58 24.19
N HIS A 70 28.97 -5.88 25.25
CA HIS A 70 30.06 -6.86 25.23
C HIS A 70 30.15 -7.56 26.59
N CYS A 71 30.89 -8.67 26.59
CA CYS A 71 31.19 -9.44 27.78
C CYS A 71 32.70 -9.54 27.95
N ASP A 72 33.18 -9.23 29.15
CA ASP A 72 34.55 -9.50 29.55
C ASP A 72 34.60 -10.77 30.38
N VAL A 73 35.63 -11.57 30.13
CA VAL A 73 35.96 -12.74 30.95
C VAL A 73 37.36 -12.57 31.53
N SER A 74 37.45 -12.68 32.85
CA SER A 74 38.71 -12.68 33.58
C SER A 74 38.90 -13.98 34.37
N ASN A 75 40.15 -14.36 34.64
CA ASN A 75 40.43 -15.43 35.60
C ASN A 75 40.35 -14.86 37.03
N SER A 76 39.56 -15.49 37.91
CA SER A 76 39.38 -15.02 39.30
C SER A 76 40.64 -15.13 40.18
N PHE A 77 41.59 -15.99 39.80
CA PHE A 77 42.81 -16.23 40.59
C PHE A 77 43.84 -15.10 40.38
N ASP A 78 44.02 -14.69 39.13
CA ASP A 78 45.06 -13.75 38.72
C ASP A 78 44.47 -12.34 38.51
N GLY A 79 43.24 -12.24 38.03
CA GLY A 79 42.56 -10.98 37.67
C GLY A 79 43.20 -10.18 36.53
N THR A 80 44.39 -10.60 36.04
CA THR A 80 45.21 -9.83 35.10
C THR A 80 44.88 -10.09 33.63
N THR A 81 44.37 -11.28 33.29
CA THR A 81 44.01 -11.63 31.92
C THR A 81 42.52 -11.38 31.72
N VAL A 82 42.19 -10.30 31.02
CA VAL A 82 40.82 -9.96 30.62
C VAL A 82 40.69 -10.17 29.12
N ILE A 83 39.68 -10.92 28.71
CA ILE A 83 39.35 -11.15 27.30
C ILE A 83 37.94 -10.60 27.06
N SER A 84 37.82 -9.65 26.14
CA SER A 84 36.53 -9.10 25.71
C SER A 84 35.96 -9.87 24.53
N SER A 85 34.65 -10.04 24.50
CA SER A 85 33.92 -10.46 23.31
C SER A 85 33.89 -9.36 22.25
N GLU A 86 33.45 -9.73 21.04
CA GLU A 86 33.05 -8.76 20.02
C GLU A 86 31.88 -7.92 20.52
N GLU A 87 31.94 -6.62 20.24
CA GLU A 87 30.90 -5.65 20.54
C GLU A 87 29.67 -5.84 19.62
N ARG A 88 28.47 -5.82 20.21
CA ARG A 88 27.21 -5.93 19.47
C ARG A 88 26.30 -4.76 19.78
N TYR A 89 26.01 -3.97 18.75
CA TYR A 89 25.03 -2.89 18.85
C TYR A 89 23.61 -3.45 18.75
N ILE A 90 22.76 -3.06 19.71
CA ILE A 90 21.36 -3.46 19.82
C ILE A 90 20.50 -2.21 19.83
N ASP A 91 19.47 -2.23 19.00
CA ASP A 91 18.50 -1.15 18.90
C ASP A 91 17.15 -1.74 18.50
N LYS A 92 16.06 -1.26 19.13
CA LYS A 92 14.73 -1.83 18.95
C LYS A 92 14.24 -1.61 17.52
N GLU A 93 14.48 -0.42 16.98
CA GLU A 93 14.04 0.00 15.66
C GLU A 93 14.77 -0.79 14.58
N VAL A 94 16.07 -1.04 14.76
CA VAL A 94 16.85 -1.89 13.84
C VAL A 94 16.41 -3.35 13.91
N LEU A 95 16.22 -3.90 15.12
CA LEU A 95 15.81 -5.30 15.31
C LEU A 95 14.43 -5.60 14.70
N ASN A 96 13.51 -4.65 14.78
CA ASN A 96 12.14 -4.81 14.33
C ASN A 96 11.88 -4.19 12.94
N HIS A 97 12.94 -3.80 12.24
CA HIS A 97 12.80 -3.24 10.90
C HIS A 97 12.41 -4.34 9.90
N LEU A 98 11.35 -4.09 9.13
CA LEU A 98 10.92 -5.01 8.08
C LEU A 98 11.96 -5.01 6.95
N PRO A 99 12.48 -6.18 6.51
CA PRO A 99 13.48 -6.22 5.47
C PRO A 99 12.92 -5.64 4.16
N THR A 100 13.72 -4.82 3.48
CA THR A 100 13.33 -4.11 2.25
C THR A 100 12.79 -5.06 1.18
N MET A 101 13.30 -6.29 1.13
CA MET A 101 12.84 -7.33 0.21
C MET A 101 11.37 -7.68 0.44
N VAL A 102 10.93 -7.86 1.69
CA VAL A 102 9.53 -8.19 2.01
C VAL A 102 8.62 -7.03 1.62
N VAL A 103 9.04 -5.81 1.95
CA VAL A 103 8.32 -4.57 1.59
C VAL A 103 8.16 -4.48 0.07
N ALA A 104 9.25 -4.67 -0.68
CA ALA A 104 9.24 -4.63 -2.15
C ALA A 104 8.34 -5.71 -2.76
N VAL A 105 8.35 -6.93 -2.22
CA VAL A 105 7.47 -8.01 -2.70
C VAL A 105 6.01 -7.68 -2.48
N VAL A 106 5.61 -7.22 -1.29
CA VAL A 106 4.21 -6.88 -0.97
C VAL A 106 3.71 -5.75 -1.88
N PHE A 107 4.46 -4.65 -1.96
CA PHE A 107 4.08 -3.53 -2.83
C PHE A 107 4.12 -3.90 -4.30
N GLY A 108 5.10 -4.70 -4.74
CA GLY A 108 5.19 -5.19 -6.11
C GLY A 108 3.99 -6.04 -6.52
N CYS A 109 3.60 -7.00 -5.67
CA CYS A 109 2.41 -7.82 -5.91
C CYS A 109 1.13 -6.97 -5.96
N PHE A 110 0.99 -6.01 -5.04
CA PHE A 110 -0.15 -5.11 -5.02
C PHE A 110 -0.25 -4.27 -6.32
N LEU A 111 0.86 -3.66 -6.75
CA LEU A 111 0.92 -2.89 -7.99
C LEU A 111 0.64 -3.75 -9.21
N PHE A 112 1.15 -4.98 -9.26
CA PHE A 112 0.87 -5.93 -10.35
C PHE A 112 -0.61 -6.29 -10.45
N LEU A 113 -1.28 -6.53 -9.33
CA LEU A 113 -2.73 -6.80 -9.35
C LEU A 113 -3.52 -5.58 -9.83
N VAL A 114 -3.15 -4.38 -9.39
CA VAL A 114 -3.78 -3.13 -9.82
C VAL A 114 -3.58 -2.91 -11.33
N THR A 115 -2.39 -3.17 -11.88
CA THR A 115 -2.16 -3.03 -13.32
C THR A 115 -2.96 -4.05 -14.13
N LEU A 116 -3.09 -5.30 -13.65
CA LEU A 116 -3.95 -6.29 -14.31
C LEU A 116 -5.43 -5.88 -14.31
N VAL A 117 -5.96 -5.40 -13.19
CA VAL A 117 -7.36 -4.97 -13.11
C VAL A 117 -7.60 -3.76 -14.01
N THR A 118 -6.74 -2.74 -13.92
CA THR A 118 -6.87 -1.52 -14.73
C THR A 118 -6.78 -1.82 -16.22
N THR A 119 -5.82 -2.64 -16.66
CA THR A 119 -5.71 -3.04 -18.07
C THR A 119 -6.95 -3.80 -18.55
N CYS A 120 -7.50 -4.73 -17.75
CA CYS A 120 -8.76 -5.40 -18.05
C CYS A 120 -9.92 -4.40 -18.18
N CYS A 121 -10.01 -3.40 -17.30
CA CYS A 121 -11.03 -2.34 -17.39
C CYS A 121 -10.88 -1.49 -18.67
N PHE A 122 -9.66 -1.05 -19.00
CA PHE A 122 -9.41 -0.29 -20.23
C PHE A 122 -9.77 -1.09 -21.47
N ILE A 123 -9.37 -2.37 -21.52
CA ILE A 123 -9.74 -3.27 -22.61
C ILE A 123 -11.27 -3.39 -22.70
N GLY A 124 -11.96 -3.63 -21.60
CA GLY A 124 -13.43 -3.70 -21.56
C GLY A 124 -14.11 -2.42 -22.05
N LEU A 125 -13.61 -1.23 -21.67
CA LEU A 125 -14.11 0.05 -22.16
C LEU A 125 -13.88 0.21 -23.67
N LEU A 126 -12.72 -0.20 -24.19
CA LEU A 126 -12.43 -0.18 -25.63
C LEU A 126 -13.35 -1.14 -26.40
N TYR A 127 -13.61 -2.34 -25.87
CA TYR A 127 -14.55 -3.30 -26.47
C TYR A 127 -15.98 -2.74 -26.50
N ARG A 128 -16.45 -2.15 -25.39
CA ARG A 128 -17.78 -1.52 -25.33
C ARG A 128 -17.91 -0.34 -26.28
N LYS A 129 -16.87 0.52 -26.36
CA LYS A 129 -16.84 1.65 -27.29
C LYS A 129 -16.86 1.19 -28.74
N ARG A 130 -16.13 0.13 -29.08
CA ARG A 130 -16.14 -0.46 -30.43
C ARG A 130 -17.51 -1.02 -30.80
N GLN A 131 -18.18 -1.72 -29.89
CA GLN A 131 -19.53 -2.25 -30.14
C GLN A 131 -20.54 -1.11 -30.39
N CYS A 132 -20.52 -0.05 -29.59
CA CYS A 132 -21.40 1.11 -29.77
C CYS A 132 -21.16 1.83 -31.12
N LEU A 133 -19.90 1.93 -31.58
CA LEU A 133 -19.56 2.52 -32.88
C LEU A 133 -20.00 1.64 -34.06
N VAL A 134 -19.86 0.32 -33.94
CA VAL A 134 -20.34 -0.64 -34.96
C VAL A 134 -21.86 -0.58 -35.04
N GLU A 135 -22.55 -0.59 -33.89
CA GLU A 135 -24.01 -0.52 -33.83
C GLU A 135 -24.53 0.78 -34.44
N LYS A 136 -23.92 1.93 -34.10
CA LYS A 136 -24.25 3.22 -34.72
C LYS A 136 -24.04 3.20 -36.23
N SER A 137 -22.90 2.69 -36.72
CA SER A 137 -22.61 2.60 -38.15
C SER A 137 -23.57 1.67 -38.90
N THR A 138 -24.03 0.58 -38.28
CA THR A 138 -25.03 -0.31 -38.88
C THR A 138 -26.42 0.31 -38.93
N LEU A 139 -26.74 1.15 -37.95
CA LEU A 139 -28.02 1.85 -37.87
C LEU A 139 -28.06 2.99 -38.90
N ASP A 140 -26.98 3.75 -39.04
CA ASP A 140 -26.83 4.78 -40.08
C ASP A 140 -26.91 4.17 -41.49
N LEU A 141 -26.32 2.99 -41.72
CA LEU A 141 -26.40 2.28 -43.00
C LEU A 141 -27.83 1.77 -43.29
N LYS A 142 -28.52 1.24 -42.28
CA LYS A 142 -29.92 0.79 -42.42
C LYS A 142 -30.86 1.95 -42.72
N LEU A 143 -30.69 3.08 -42.03
CA LEU A 143 -31.47 4.29 -42.27
C LEU A 143 -31.24 4.84 -43.69
N GLY A 144 -29.99 4.81 -44.18
CA GLY A 144 -29.66 5.19 -45.55
C GLY A 144 -30.27 4.28 -46.62
N LEU A 145 -30.34 2.97 -46.33
CA LEU A 145 -30.98 2.00 -47.23
C LEU A 145 -32.51 2.13 -47.24
N GLU A 146 -33.14 2.36 -46.07
CA GLU A 146 -34.59 2.61 -45.99
C GLU A 146 -34.99 3.89 -46.74
N MET A 147 -34.21 4.96 -46.61
CA MET A 147 -34.48 6.19 -47.36
C MET A 147 -34.33 6.03 -48.88
N HIS A 148 -33.40 5.18 -49.33
CA HIS A 148 -33.25 4.83 -50.75
C HIS A 148 -34.41 3.98 -51.26
N ASN A 149 -34.88 3.02 -50.45
CA ASN A 149 -36.07 2.21 -50.79
C ASN A 149 -37.34 3.07 -50.87
N ILE A 150 -37.50 4.06 -50.01
CA ILE A 150 -38.65 4.99 -50.04
C ILE A 150 -38.62 5.86 -51.32
N MET A 151 -37.43 6.26 -51.79
CA MET A 151 -37.28 7.01 -53.04
C MET A 151 -37.53 6.18 -54.30
N ASP A 152 -37.19 4.88 -54.30
CA ASP A 152 -37.45 3.98 -55.43
C ASP A 152 -38.93 3.53 -55.50
N GLU A 153 -39.68 3.63 -54.39
CA GLU A 153 -41.10 3.23 -54.31
C GLU A 153 -42.07 4.36 -54.69
N GLU A 154 -41.59 5.60 -54.90
CA GLU A 154 -42.38 6.71 -55.45
C GLU A 154 -42.34 6.85 -56.98
N GLU A 155 -41.62 5.98 -57.72
CA GLU A 155 -41.60 6.02 -59.20
C GLU A 155 -42.67 5.15 -59.87
N TYR A 156 -43.88 4.99 -59.33
CA TYR A 156 -45.03 4.49 -60.12
C TYR A 156 -46.36 5.01 -59.57
N MET A 157 -46.88 6.08 -60.17
CA MET A 157 -48.26 6.21 -60.69
C MET A 157 -48.47 7.65 -61.17
N GLU A 158 -48.61 7.79 -62.49
CA GLU A 158 -49.11 9.01 -63.12
C GLU A 158 -50.55 9.32 -62.64
N ASP A 159 -50.70 10.55 -62.17
CA ASP A 159 -51.73 11.51 -62.53
C ASP A 159 -53.03 11.66 -61.71
N GLU A 160 -53.24 12.94 -61.38
CA GLU A 160 -54.45 13.71 -61.08
C GLU A 160 -55.59 13.12 -60.22
N GLY A 161 -55.54 13.46 -58.93
CA GLY A 161 -56.36 14.56 -58.40
C GLY A 161 -57.88 14.38 -58.29
N VAL A 162 -58.37 14.05 -57.08
CA VAL A 162 -59.71 14.48 -56.63
C VAL A 162 -59.68 14.95 -55.17
N VAL A 163 -60.06 16.21 -55.00
CA VAL A 163 -60.22 16.98 -53.77
C VAL A 163 -61.39 16.47 -52.91
N ARG A 164 -61.17 16.24 -51.59
CA ARG A 164 -62.11 16.70 -50.54
C ARG A 164 -61.60 16.60 -49.09
N ALA A 165 -61.28 17.78 -48.55
CA ALA A 165 -61.58 18.35 -47.23
C ALA A 165 -61.97 17.48 -46.02
N ALA A 166 -61.20 17.64 -44.93
CA ALA A 166 -61.65 18.15 -43.61
C ALA A 166 -60.41 18.30 -42.69
N ARG A 167 -60.02 19.50 -42.20
CA ARG A 167 -60.51 20.21 -40.98
C ARG A 167 -60.24 19.40 -39.69
N ILE A 168 -59.59 19.84 -38.59
CA ILE A 168 -59.09 21.11 -38.00
C ILE A 168 -58.14 20.69 -36.82
N ILE A 169 -57.35 21.63 -36.27
CA ILE A 169 -56.84 21.77 -34.87
C ILE A 169 -55.54 21.01 -34.57
N ASP A 170 -54.52 21.53 -33.90
CA ASP A 170 -54.03 22.86 -33.49
C ASP A 170 -52.76 22.57 -32.65
N SER A 171 -52.03 23.63 -32.31
CA SER A 171 -50.97 23.71 -31.30
C SER A 171 -49.54 23.30 -31.69
N ASP A 172 -48.70 24.35 -31.77
CA ASP A 172 -47.67 24.69 -30.78
C ASP A 172 -46.67 23.57 -30.42
N GLN A 173 -45.35 23.72 -30.36
CA GLN A 173 -44.47 24.88 -30.28
C GLN A 173 -43.04 24.32 -30.05
N GLU A 174 -42.04 25.17 -30.33
CA GLU A 174 -40.65 25.13 -29.83
C GLU A 174 -39.62 24.16 -30.43
N GLU A 175 -38.85 24.73 -31.37
CA GLU A 175 -37.39 24.56 -31.39
C GLU A 175 -36.76 25.17 -30.12
N VAL A 176 -36.56 24.39 -29.06
CA VAL A 176 -35.51 24.53 -28.03
C VAL A 176 -35.50 23.15 -27.32
N GLU A 177 -34.43 22.44 -26.98
CA GLU A 177 -33.39 22.79 -26.02
C GLU A 177 -32.64 21.47 -25.75
N SER A 178 -31.43 21.28 -26.30
CA SER A 178 -30.56 20.15 -25.89
C SER A 178 -29.15 20.62 -25.53
N THR A 179 -28.91 21.93 -25.63
CA THR A 179 -27.63 22.54 -25.27
C THR A 179 -27.61 23.02 -23.81
N ASP A 180 -28.77 23.23 -23.16
CA ASP A 180 -28.85 23.77 -21.80
C ASP A 180 -28.63 22.75 -20.67
N GLU A 181 -28.97 21.46 -20.86
CA GLU A 181 -28.69 20.43 -19.82
C GLU A 181 -27.19 20.24 -19.58
N TRP A 182 -26.37 20.39 -20.63
CA TRP A 182 -24.91 20.22 -20.52
C TRP A 182 -24.24 21.43 -19.86
N LEU A 183 -24.78 22.63 -20.06
CA LEU A 183 -24.29 23.86 -19.42
C LEU A 183 -24.57 23.85 -17.92
N GLN A 184 -25.76 23.37 -17.51
CA GLN A 184 -26.13 23.25 -16.10
C GLN A 184 -25.26 22.23 -15.37
N LEU A 185 -24.96 21.07 -15.96
CA LEU A 185 -24.08 20.09 -15.34
C LEU A 185 -22.64 20.61 -15.16
N GLN A 186 -22.14 21.44 -16.09
CA GLN A 186 -20.84 22.09 -15.95
C GLN A 186 -20.84 23.17 -14.86
N GLN A 187 -21.93 23.92 -14.72
CA GLN A 187 -22.09 24.92 -13.65
C GLN A 187 -22.24 24.28 -12.26
N GLU A 188 -22.99 23.19 -12.15
CA GLU A 188 -23.17 22.45 -10.88
C GLU A 188 -21.83 21.84 -10.43
N LEU A 189 -21.07 21.24 -11.35
CA LEU A 189 -19.74 20.68 -11.07
C LEU A 189 -18.73 21.75 -10.64
N LYS A 190 -18.79 22.93 -11.28
CA LYS A 190 -17.93 24.07 -10.93
C LYS A 190 -18.24 24.60 -9.53
N LYS A 191 -19.52 24.71 -9.19
CA LYS A 191 -20.00 25.17 -7.87
C LYS A 191 -19.59 24.22 -6.74
N THR A 192 -19.68 22.90 -6.97
CA THR A 192 -19.20 21.90 -6.00
C THR A 192 -17.69 21.92 -5.80
N LEU A 193 -16.92 22.39 -6.78
CA LEU A 193 -15.46 22.50 -6.70
C LEU A 193 -15.00 23.77 -5.96
N GLU A 194 -15.81 24.82 -5.97
CA GLU A 194 -15.53 26.11 -5.30
C GLU A 194 -15.94 26.10 -3.81
N ASP A 195 -16.86 25.23 -3.39
CA ASP A 195 -17.31 25.10 -1.99
C ASP A 195 -16.44 24.17 -1.10
N GLU A 196 -15.48 23.42 -1.67
CA GLU A 196 -14.65 22.44 -0.93
C GLU A 196 -13.22 22.91 -0.60
N ILE A 197 -12.88 24.19 -0.84
CA ILE A 197 -11.59 24.77 -0.43
C ILE A 197 -11.76 25.50 0.92
N PRO A 198 -11.42 24.90 2.07
CA PRO A 198 -11.29 25.67 3.30
C PRO A 198 -10.08 26.60 3.17
N GLU A 199 -10.34 27.90 3.03
CA GLU A 199 -9.34 28.94 3.23
C GLU A 199 -8.72 28.78 4.63
N LYS A 200 -7.42 28.47 4.63
CA LYS A 200 -6.54 28.62 5.78
C LYS A 200 -6.23 30.11 5.99
N SER A 201 -6.03 30.46 7.26
CA SER A 201 -5.43 31.68 7.82
C SER A 201 -6.41 32.87 7.93
N PHE A 202 -6.58 33.54 9.07
CA PHE A 202 -5.65 33.89 10.17
C PHE A 202 -6.30 33.73 11.56
#